data_AF-A0A9P6SWP4-F1
#
_entry.id   AF-A0A9P6SWP4-F1
#
_cell.length_a   1.000
_cell.length_b   1.000
_cell.length_c   1.000
_cell.angle_alpha   90.00
_cell.angle_beta   90.00
_cell.angle_gamma   90.00
#
_symmetry.space_group_name_H-M   'P 1'
#
loop_
_entity.id
_entity.type
_entity.pdbx_description
1 polymer ?
#
loop_
_entity_poly.entity_id
_entity_poly.type
_entity_poly.pdbx_seq_one_letter_code
_entity_poly.pdbx_strand_id
1 'polypeptide(L)'
;MDVILNKSDMVNQQQPIRVYGALMWSLGRVIQTPKVMRVYLGSFWMHRPPNAFEDCRGLRDAEQADLLRDLHDLPRNSAIRKVNKIVKRARQAKVHDYTIGHLKKEIPTVFGKAAPQQELIRDLDKDSALCDFPKVEKFRQSLRLYKFESFSKVRVPTLGMVEEALSIDPSKLMHRFPLSIDPVDGRTNGSAAKSYLTSTDLPTKTLAKVWTLADRD
;
A
#
# COMPACT_ATOMS: atom_id res chain seq x y z
N MET A 1 5.10 -4.78 -6.76
CA MET A 1 6.42 -5.38 -6.97
C MET A 1 6.38 -5.72 -8.41
N ASP A 2 7.18 -5.01 -9.15
CA ASP A 2 6.97 -4.80 -10.57
C ASP A 2 8.17 -5.46 -11.23
N VAL A 3 7.90 -6.36 -12.17
CA VAL A 3 8.94 -7.17 -12.80
C VAL A 3 9.16 -6.64 -14.20
N ILE A 4 10.41 -6.41 -14.57
CA ILE A 4 10.75 -5.91 -15.90
C ILE A 4 11.46 -7.03 -16.65
N LEU A 5 10.88 -7.46 -17.77
CA LEU A 5 11.52 -8.38 -18.70
C LEU A 5 12.20 -7.55 -19.78
N ASN A 6 13.47 -7.27 -19.54
CA ASN A 6 14.31 -6.47 -20.42
C ASN A 6 14.78 -7.29 -21.65
N LYS A 7 15.19 -6.59 -22.71
CA LYS A 7 15.73 -7.15 -23.97
C LYS A 7 14.71 -8.01 -24.72
N SER A 8 13.44 -7.65 -24.62
CA SER A 8 12.36 -8.31 -25.37
C SER A 8 12.49 -8.14 -26.89
N ASP A 9 13.39 -7.28 -27.36
CA ASP A 9 13.77 -7.13 -28.76
C ASP A 9 14.79 -8.15 -29.28
N MET A 10 15.36 -8.98 -28.41
CA MET A 10 16.33 -10.04 -28.79
C MET A 10 15.68 -11.40 -29.08
N VAL A 11 14.34 -11.47 -29.04
CA VAL A 11 13.57 -12.69 -29.20
C VAL A 11 12.45 -12.49 -30.22
N ASN A 12 12.12 -13.55 -30.96
CA ASN A 12 11.07 -13.51 -31.98
C ASN A 12 9.66 -13.55 -31.34
N GLN A 13 8.59 -13.29 -32.10
CA GLN A 13 7.22 -13.13 -31.57
C GLN A 13 6.70 -14.27 -30.66
N GLN A 14 7.12 -15.53 -30.85
CA GLN A 14 6.61 -16.67 -30.07
C GLN A 14 7.37 -16.90 -28.76
N GLN A 15 8.63 -16.47 -28.69
CA GLN A 15 9.52 -16.70 -27.55
C GLN A 15 9.15 -15.90 -26.28
N PRO A 16 8.75 -14.61 -26.33
CA PRO A 16 8.32 -13.84 -25.17
C PRO A 16 7.23 -14.54 -24.35
N ILE A 17 6.26 -15.17 -25.01
CA ILE A 17 5.17 -15.88 -24.34
C ILE A 17 5.70 -17.05 -23.52
N ARG A 18 6.65 -17.82 -24.09
CA ARG A 18 7.28 -18.95 -23.39
C ARG A 18 8.14 -18.49 -22.22
N VAL A 19 8.93 -17.42 -22.41
CA VAL A 19 9.78 -16.85 -21.36
C VAL A 19 8.92 -16.26 -20.24
N TYR A 20 7.85 -15.55 -20.57
CA TYR A 20 6.88 -15.01 -19.61
C TYR A 20 6.24 -16.13 -18.79
N GLY A 21 5.79 -17.22 -19.44
CA GLY A 21 5.22 -18.38 -18.77
C GLY A 21 6.20 -19.04 -17.80
N ALA A 22 7.45 -19.27 -18.23
CA ALA A 22 8.50 -19.84 -17.39
C ALA A 22 8.85 -18.93 -16.19
N LEU A 23 8.87 -17.62 -16.41
CA LEU A 23 9.12 -16.62 -15.38
C LEU A 23 7.99 -16.62 -14.33
N MET A 24 6.74 -16.52 -14.76
CA MET A 24 5.58 -16.52 -13.86
C MET A 24 5.46 -17.83 -13.06
N TRP A 25 5.76 -18.97 -13.70
CA TRP A 25 5.82 -20.26 -13.01
C TRP A 25 6.88 -20.26 -11.89
N SER A 26 8.07 -19.74 -12.19
CA SER A 26 9.17 -19.65 -11.22
C SER A 26 8.84 -18.69 -10.08
N LEU A 27 8.27 -17.52 -10.39
CA LEU A 27 7.88 -16.51 -9.40
C LEU A 27 6.75 -17.02 -8.49
N GLY A 28 5.79 -17.78 -9.03
CA GLY A 28 4.70 -18.37 -8.24
C GLY A 28 5.20 -19.36 -7.16
N ARG A 29 6.35 -20.00 -7.38
CA ARG A 29 6.98 -20.88 -6.37
C ARG A 29 7.68 -20.11 -5.26
N VAL A 30 8.20 -18.93 -5.56
CA VAL A 30 9.03 -18.14 -4.63
C VAL A 30 8.19 -17.12 -3.86
N ILE A 31 7.20 -16.52 -4.52
CA ILE A 31 6.44 -15.42 -3.95
C ILE A 31 5.10 -15.94 -3.44
N GLN A 32 5.01 -16.03 -2.11
CA GLN A 32 3.82 -16.48 -1.39
C GLN A 32 2.79 -15.34 -1.25
N THR A 33 2.31 -14.81 -2.38
CA THR A 33 1.24 -13.82 -2.39
C THR A 33 0.17 -14.21 -3.41
N PRO A 34 -1.13 -14.10 -3.07
CA PRO A 34 -2.20 -14.41 -4.01
C PRO A 34 -2.36 -13.35 -5.12
N LYS A 35 -1.57 -12.26 -5.08
CA LYS A 35 -1.62 -11.20 -6.09
C LYS A 35 -0.71 -11.53 -7.25
N VAL A 36 -1.27 -11.59 -8.46
CA VAL A 36 -0.51 -11.69 -9.70
C VAL A 36 0.37 -10.44 -9.84
N MET A 37 1.64 -10.65 -10.16
CA MET A 37 2.57 -9.54 -10.38
C MET A 37 2.48 -9.04 -11.83
N ARG A 38 2.52 -7.72 -11.99
CA ARG A 38 2.64 -7.08 -13.31
C ARG A 38 4.08 -7.26 -13.80
N VAL A 39 4.20 -7.77 -15.02
CA VAL A 39 5.46 -7.85 -15.75
C VAL A 39 5.38 -6.88 -16.92
N TYR A 40 6.40 -6.05 -17.10
CA TYR A 40 6.53 -5.12 -18.21
C TYR A 40 7.54 -5.66 -19.21
N LEU A 41 7.16 -5.70 -20.48
CA LEU A 41 8.05 -6.07 -21.58
C LEU A 41 8.74 -4.82 -22.12
N GLY A 42 10.06 -4.78 -22.12
CA GLY A 42 10.79 -3.60 -22.59
C GLY A 42 12.18 -3.92 -23.08
N SER A 43 12.80 -2.95 -23.74
CA SER A 43 14.18 -3.06 -24.24
C SER A 43 14.89 -1.75 -23.96
N PHE A 44 15.56 -1.69 -22.81
CA PHE A 44 16.18 -0.48 -22.29
C PHE A 44 17.67 -0.44 -22.65
N TRP A 45 17.94 -0.10 -23.91
CA TRP A 45 19.30 0.03 -24.44
C TRP A 45 19.68 1.50 -24.63
N MET A 46 20.96 1.85 -24.40
CA MET A 46 21.49 3.17 -24.77
C MET A 46 21.70 3.29 -26.28
N HIS A 47 22.20 2.21 -26.89
CA HIS A 47 22.33 2.07 -28.34
C HIS A 47 21.64 0.79 -28.75
N ARG A 48 20.67 0.91 -29.67
CA ARG A 48 19.89 -0.24 -30.11
C ARG A 48 20.79 -1.19 -30.93
N PRO A 49 20.82 -2.48 -30.61
CA PRO A 49 21.62 -3.43 -31.36
C PRO A 49 21.03 -3.65 -32.78
N PRO A 50 21.87 -3.90 -33.79
CA PRO A 50 21.45 -3.98 -35.19
C PRO A 50 20.61 -5.24 -35.51
N ASN A 51 20.67 -6.26 -34.66
CA ASN A 51 19.95 -7.53 -34.79
C ASN A 51 18.64 -7.58 -33.97
N ALA A 52 18.10 -6.42 -33.59
CA ALA A 52 16.84 -6.35 -32.85
C ALA A 52 15.63 -6.71 -33.72
N PHE A 53 14.74 -7.55 -33.19
CA PHE A 53 13.48 -7.90 -33.82
C PHE A 53 12.44 -6.77 -33.69
N GLU A 54 11.72 -6.48 -34.77
CA GLU A 54 10.69 -5.42 -34.81
C GLU A 54 9.26 -5.92 -34.63
N ASP A 55 9.03 -7.23 -34.74
CA ASP A 55 7.71 -7.86 -34.83
C ASP A 55 6.75 -7.49 -33.68
N CYS A 56 7.29 -7.19 -32.48
CA CYS A 56 6.51 -6.84 -31.29
C CYS A 56 6.69 -5.38 -30.85
N ARG A 57 7.14 -4.47 -31.74
CA ARG A 57 7.43 -3.08 -31.37
C ARG A 57 6.25 -2.37 -30.73
N GLY A 58 5.05 -2.44 -31.33
CA GLY A 58 3.86 -1.76 -30.78
C GLY A 58 3.51 -2.22 -29.35
N LEU A 59 3.63 -3.52 -29.07
CA LEU A 59 3.42 -4.06 -27.73
C LEU A 59 4.48 -3.55 -26.74
N ARG A 60 5.76 -3.54 -27.14
CA ARG A 60 6.85 -3.05 -26.27
C ARG A 60 6.70 -1.57 -25.97
N ASP A 61 6.37 -0.76 -26.98
CA ASP A 61 6.20 0.68 -26.82
C ASP A 61 5.03 0.98 -25.87
N ALA A 62 3.92 0.22 -25.99
CA ALA A 62 2.79 0.30 -25.06
C ALA A 62 3.17 -0.11 -23.62
N GLU A 63 3.86 -1.24 -23.44
CA GLU A 63 4.31 -1.73 -22.13
C GLU A 63 5.33 -0.79 -21.47
N GLN A 64 6.22 -0.18 -22.26
CA GLN A 64 7.16 0.81 -21.79
C GLN A 64 6.47 2.12 -21.39
N ALA A 65 5.46 2.56 -22.15
CA ALA A 65 4.63 3.71 -21.79
C ALA A 65 3.88 3.48 -20.48
N ASP A 66 3.31 2.29 -20.28
CA ASP A 66 2.67 1.89 -19.02
C ASP A 66 3.66 1.92 -17.85
N LEU A 67 4.86 1.35 -18.04
CA LEU A 67 5.90 1.39 -17.01
C LEU A 67 6.29 2.82 -16.61
N LEU A 68 6.43 3.72 -17.59
CA LEU A 68 6.75 5.12 -17.33
C LEU A 68 5.64 5.84 -16.58
N ARG A 69 4.38 5.55 -16.89
CA ARG A 69 3.22 6.08 -16.15
C ARG A 69 3.25 5.60 -14.70
N ASP A 70 3.47 4.30 -14.48
CA ASP A 70 3.54 3.74 -13.13
C ASP A 70 4.73 4.28 -12.32
N LEU A 71 5.86 4.53 -12.98
CA LEU A 71 7.04 5.15 -12.37
C LEU A 71 6.76 6.62 -12.00
N HIS A 72 6.05 7.35 -12.86
CA HIS A 72 5.62 8.71 -12.59
C HIS A 72 4.67 8.77 -11.37
N ASP A 73 3.76 7.82 -11.25
CA ASP A 73 2.79 7.75 -10.14
C ASP A 73 3.38 7.18 -8.85
N LEU A 74 4.62 6.66 -8.90
CA LEU A 74 5.28 6.01 -7.78
C LEU A 74 5.34 6.88 -6.50
N PRO A 75 5.66 8.20 -6.54
CA PRO A 75 5.70 9.02 -5.34
C PRO A 75 4.34 9.14 -4.66
N ARG A 76 3.27 9.36 -5.44
CA ARG A 76 1.89 9.42 -4.95
C ARG A 76 1.47 8.08 -4.36
N ASN A 77 1.64 6.99 -5.11
CA ASN A 77 1.31 5.64 -4.65
C ASN A 77 2.12 5.24 -3.40
N SER A 78 3.37 5.68 -3.30
CA SER A 78 4.21 5.48 -2.10
C SER A 78 3.64 6.22 -0.90
N ALA A 79 3.22 7.47 -1.07
CA ALA A 79 2.60 8.26 -0.01
C ALA A 79 1.30 7.62 0.49
N ILE A 80 0.40 7.23 -0.42
CA ILE A 80 -0.85 6.51 -0.10
C ILE A 80 -0.55 5.22 0.67
N ARG A 81 0.42 4.42 0.19
CA ARG A 81 0.84 3.18 0.89
C ARG A 81 1.39 3.47 2.28
N LYS A 82 2.11 4.57 2.48
CA LYS A 82 2.61 4.98 3.81
C LYS A 82 1.46 5.34 4.74
N VAL A 83 0.47 6.11 4.28
CA VAL A 83 -0.74 6.42 5.04
C VAL A 83 -1.46 5.14 5.45
N ASN A 84 -1.70 4.21 4.51
CA ASN A 84 -2.33 2.93 4.82
C ASN A 84 -1.54 2.10 5.84
N LYS A 85 -0.21 2.12 5.79
CA LYS A 85 0.64 1.47 6.81
C LYS A 85 0.49 2.11 8.19
N ILE A 86 0.40 3.45 8.26
CA ILE A 86 0.18 4.17 9.52
C ILE A 86 -1.19 3.82 10.10
N VAL A 87 -2.24 3.84 9.27
CA VAL A 87 -3.61 3.44 9.66
C VAL A 87 -3.62 2.02 10.21
N LYS A 88 -3.01 1.08 9.49
CA LYS A 88 -2.90 -0.32 9.96
C LYS A 88 -2.18 -0.41 11.30
N ARG A 89 -1.06 0.30 11.46
CA ARG A 89 -0.27 0.30 12.69
C ARG A 89 -1.04 0.91 13.87
N ALA A 90 -1.78 2.00 13.65
CA ALA A 90 -2.60 2.63 14.67
C ALA A 90 -3.74 1.71 15.14
N ARG A 91 -4.41 1.00 14.22
CA ARG A 91 -5.40 -0.04 14.56
C ARG A 91 -4.77 -1.16 15.40
N GLN A 92 -3.62 -1.66 14.99
CA GLN A 92 -2.90 -2.69 15.75
C GLN A 92 -2.49 -2.20 17.14
N ALA A 93 -2.02 -0.96 17.28
CA ALA A 93 -1.69 -0.37 18.56
C ALA A 93 -2.90 -0.20 19.47
N LYS A 94 -4.05 0.19 18.92
CA LYS A 94 -5.34 0.27 19.63
C LYS A 94 -5.75 -1.09 20.18
N VAL A 95 -5.75 -2.12 19.34
CA VAL A 95 -6.07 -3.49 19.78
C VAL A 95 -5.09 -3.96 20.85
N HIS A 96 -3.80 -3.69 20.68
CA HIS A 96 -2.78 -4.01 21.68
C HIS A 96 -3.04 -3.33 23.03
N ASP A 97 -3.36 -2.03 23.05
CA ASP A 97 -3.68 -1.30 24.29
C ASP A 97 -4.91 -1.87 24.99
N TYR A 98 -5.96 -2.20 24.25
CA TYR A 98 -7.14 -2.89 24.78
C TYR A 98 -6.81 -4.25 25.39
N THR A 99 -6.05 -5.08 24.68
CA THR A 99 -5.68 -6.40 25.18
C THR A 99 -4.84 -6.29 26.45
N ILE A 100 -3.80 -5.45 26.47
CA ILE A 100 -2.96 -5.25 27.65
C ILE A 100 -3.78 -4.73 28.84
N GLY A 101 -4.69 -3.80 28.60
CA GLY A 101 -5.56 -3.26 29.63
C GLY A 101 -6.61 -4.25 30.14
N HIS A 102 -7.15 -5.12 29.28
CA HIS A 102 -8.02 -6.22 29.68
C HIS A 102 -7.25 -7.23 30.56
N LEU A 103 -6.07 -7.66 30.12
CA LEU A 103 -5.19 -8.55 30.87
C LEU A 103 -4.81 -7.96 32.25
N LYS A 104 -4.58 -6.65 32.31
CA LYS A 104 -4.30 -5.94 33.57
C LYS A 104 -5.50 -5.90 34.52
N LYS A 105 -6.73 -5.85 33.96
CA LYS A 105 -7.98 -5.80 34.73
C LYS A 105 -8.33 -7.17 35.32
N GLU A 106 -8.11 -8.25 34.57
CA GLU A 106 -8.46 -9.62 34.98
C GLU A 106 -7.48 -10.23 36.00
N ILE A 107 -6.28 -9.66 36.18
CA ILE A 107 -5.31 -10.22 37.13
C ILE A 107 -5.58 -9.83 38.58
N PRO A 108 -5.63 -10.81 39.51
CA PRO A 108 -5.81 -10.55 40.93
C PRO A 108 -4.65 -9.74 41.50
N THR A 109 -4.96 -8.78 42.36
CA THR A 109 -3.97 -7.81 42.86
C THR A 109 -3.13 -8.35 44.02
N VAL A 110 -3.64 -9.36 44.74
CA VAL A 110 -3.15 -9.74 46.08
C VAL A 110 -2.33 -11.04 46.09
N PHE A 111 -2.88 -12.18 45.63
CA PHE A 111 -2.18 -13.48 45.64
C PHE A 111 -2.60 -14.36 44.45
N GLY A 112 -1.77 -15.37 44.12
CA GLY A 112 -2.14 -16.44 43.17
C GLY A 112 -2.16 -16.04 41.69
N LYS A 113 -1.18 -15.27 41.21
CA LYS A 113 -1.23 -14.61 39.88
C LYS A 113 -0.73 -15.46 38.71
N ALA A 114 0.04 -16.52 38.98
CA ALA A 114 0.66 -17.33 37.94
C ALA A 114 -0.33 -18.19 37.15
N ALA A 115 -1.27 -18.86 37.82
CA ALA A 115 -2.27 -19.71 37.17
C ALA A 115 -3.28 -18.88 36.33
N PRO A 116 -3.87 -17.77 36.84
CA PRO A 116 -4.72 -16.89 36.04
C PRO A 116 -4.00 -16.28 34.84
N GLN A 117 -2.71 -15.91 34.98
CA GLN A 117 -1.94 -15.39 33.85
C GLN A 117 -1.78 -16.43 32.73
N GLN A 118 -1.51 -17.69 33.07
CA GLN A 118 -1.41 -18.76 32.08
C GLN A 118 -2.75 -19.03 31.39
N GLU A 119 -3.85 -18.98 32.15
CA GLU A 119 -5.21 -19.14 31.62
C GLU A 119 -5.59 -18.01 30.66
N LEU A 120 -5.32 -16.75 31.02
CA LEU A 120 -5.55 -15.60 30.15
C LEU A 120 -4.73 -15.65 28.85
N ILE A 121 -3.48 -16.14 28.90
CA ILE A 121 -2.65 -16.33 27.69
C ILE A 121 -3.21 -17.45 26.82
N ARG A 122 -3.74 -18.52 27.43
CA ARG A 122 -4.37 -19.64 26.69
C ARG A 122 -5.64 -19.17 26.01
N ASP A 123 -6.48 -18.42 26.69
CA ASP A 123 -7.81 -18.04 26.22
C ASP A 123 -7.81 -16.77 25.35
N LEU A 124 -6.62 -16.22 25.05
CA LEU A 124 -6.44 -15.00 24.26
C LEU A 124 -7.11 -15.02 22.87
N ASP A 125 -7.33 -16.20 22.27
CA ASP A 125 -7.98 -16.37 20.95
C ASP A 125 -9.52 -16.25 21.00
N LYS A 126 -10.12 -16.31 22.19
CA LYS A 126 -11.59 -16.32 22.35
C LYS A 126 -12.21 -14.94 22.25
N ASP A 127 -11.42 -13.87 22.39
CA ASP A 127 -11.91 -12.51 22.27
C ASP A 127 -12.09 -12.10 20.80
N SER A 128 -13.32 -11.79 20.41
CA SER A 128 -13.69 -11.40 19.04
C SER A 128 -13.10 -10.05 18.57
N ALA A 129 -12.42 -9.31 19.45
CA ALA A 129 -11.75 -8.05 19.14
C ALA A 129 -10.41 -8.23 18.37
N LEU A 130 -10.02 -9.47 18.07
CA LEU A 130 -8.73 -9.86 17.49
C LEU A 130 -8.63 -9.79 15.95
N CYS A 131 -9.63 -9.28 15.23
CA CYS A 131 -9.60 -9.26 13.77
C CYS A 131 -8.35 -8.56 13.17
N ASP A 132 -7.73 -7.63 13.90
CA ASP A 132 -6.48 -6.95 13.52
C ASP A 132 -5.25 -7.40 14.34
N PHE A 133 -5.37 -8.49 15.11
CA PHE A 133 -4.31 -8.95 16.01
C PHE A 133 -3.10 -9.47 15.22
N PRO A 134 -1.86 -9.14 15.63
CA PRO A 134 -0.68 -9.82 15.09
C PRO A 134 -0.73 -11.31 15.41
N LYS A 135 0.03 -12.14 14.68
CA LYS A 135 0.11 -13.61 14.86
C LYS A 135 0.03 -14.02 16.35
N VAL A 136 -1.11 -14.54 16.80
CA VAL A 136 -1.45 -14.67 18.23
C VAL A 136 -0.40 -15.49 18.98
N GLU A 137 0.15 -16.54 18.36
CA GLU A 137 1.22 -17.33 18.94
C GLU A 137 2.48 -16.52 19.30
N LYS A 138 2.88 -15.57 18.45
CA LYS A 138 4.01 -14.69 18.77
C LYS A 138 3.68 -13.79 19.95
N PHE A 139 2.43 -13.34 20.04
CA PHE A 139 1.98 -12.51 21.16
C PHE A 139 1.95 -13.30 22.47
N ARG A 140 1.43 -14.55 22.45
CA ARG A 140 1.48 -15.47 23.60
C ARG A 140 2.91 -15.70 24.10
N GLN A 141 3.85 -15.96 23.19
CA GLN A 141 5.25 -16.13 23.54
C GLN A 141 5.83 -14.88 24.22
N SER A 142 5.55 -13.69 23.68
CA SER A 142 5.99 -12.44 24.28
C SER A 142 5.36 -12.21 25.66
N LEU A 143 4.06 -12.45 25.84
CA LEU A 143 3.36 -12.26 27.12
C LEU A 143 3.96 -13.11 28.25
N ARG A 144 4.47 -14.31 27.97
CA ARG A 144 5.11 -15.17 28.98
C ARG A 144 6.36 -14.54 29.60
N LEU A 145 6.99 -13.57 28.92
CA LEU A 145 8.20 -12.89 29.38
C LEU A 145 7.90 -11.72 30.34
N TYR A 146 6.64 -11.30 30.46
CA TYR A 146 6.26 -10.13 31.26
C TYR A 146 5.38 -10.51 32.46
N LYS A 147 5.52 -9.74 33.53
CA LYS A 147 4.60 -9.76 34.67
C LYS A 147 3.48 -8.76 34.39
N PHE A 148 2.24 -9.23 34.31
CA PHE A 148 1.13 -8.37 33.90
C PHE A 148 0.79 -7.30 34.97
N GLU A 149 1.31 -7.43 36.19
CA GLU A 149 1.26 -6.39 37.21
C GLU A 149 1.89 -5.07 36.74
N SER A 150 2.91 -5.13 35.89
CA SER A 150 3.58 -3.93 35.38
C SER A 150 2.83 -3.31 34.20
N PHE A 151 1.73 -3.91 33.74
CA PHE A 151 0.94 -3.36 32.65
C PHE A 151 0.17 -2.11 33.09
N SER A 152 0.09 -1.15 32.18
CA SER A 152 -0.71 0.05 32.35
C SER A 152 -2.20 -0.25 32.14
N LYS A 153 -3.06 0.47 32.86
CA LYS A 153 -4.50 0.51 32.57
C LYS A 153 -4.75 1.21 31.22
N VAL A 154 -5.82 0.83 30.53
CA VAL A 154 -6.24 1.49 29.28
C VAL A 154 -6.41 2.98 29.52
N ARG A 155 -5.80 3.81 28.66
CA ARG A 155 -5.99 5.26 28.68
C ARG A 155 -7.07 5.65 27.69
N VAL A 156 -8.31 5.69 28.16
CA VAL A 156 -9.49 6.05 27.36
C VAL A 156 -9.32 7.35 26.54
N PRO A 157 -8.73 8.44 27.08
CA PRO A 157 -8.53 9.68 26.31
C PRO A 157 -7.60 9.49 25.10
N THR A 158 -6.49 8.78 25.28
CA THR A 158 -5.52 8.51 24.20
C THR A 158 -6.16 7.66 23.10
N LEU A 159 -7.05 6.76 23.49
CA LEU A 159 -7.72 5.85 22.57
C LEU A 159 -8.78 6.58 21.73
N GLY A 160 -9.52 7.52 22.34
CA GLY A 160 -10.43 8.42 21.63
C GLY A 160 -9.72 9.30 20.60
N MET A 161 -8.54 9.86 20.95
CA MET A 161 -7.73 10.63 19.99
C MET A 161 -7.28 9.78 18.80
N VAL A 162 -6.92 8.52 19.02
CA VAL A 162 -6.52 7.60 17.93
C VAL A 162 -7.73 7.24 17.05
N GLU A 163 -8.92 7.05 17.63
CA GLU A 163 -10.15 6.79 16.86
C GLU A 163 -10.55 7.99 15.99
N GLU A 164 -10.53 9.19 16.55
CA GLU A 164 -10.81 10.43 15.83
C GLU A 164 -9.81 10.63 14.68
N ALA A 165 -8.51 10.51 14.99
CA ALA A 165 -7.45 10.61 14.00
C ALA A 165 -7.57 9.53 12.90
N LEU A 166 -8.01 8.31 13.22
CA LEU A 166 -8.22 7.26 12.23
C LEU A 166 -9.48 7.46 11.37
N SER A 167 -10.46 8.22 11.84
CA SER A 167 -11.74 8.45 11.16
C SER A 167 -11.64 9.61 10.16
N ILE A 168 -10.96 10.69 10.53
CA ILE A 168 -11.00 11.96 9.80
C ILE A 168 -9.72 12.20 9.00
N ASP A 169 -8.55 11.91 9.58
CA ASP A 169 -7.27 12.36 9.04
C ASP A 169 -6.75 11.58 7.82
N PRO A 170 -7.07 10.28 7.60
CA PRO A 170 -6.57 9.58 6.42
C PRO A 170 -7.10 10.21 5.14
N SER A 171 -8.39 10.52 5.08
CA SER A 171 -9.02 11.15 3.91
C SER A 171 -8.45 12.54 3.66
N LYS A 172 -8.35 13.38 4.70
CA LYS A 172 -7.75 14.73 4.60
C LYS A 172 -6.29 14.67 4.14
N LEU A 173 -5.49 13.74 4.66
CA LEU A 173 -4.09 13.58 4.29
C LEU A 173 -3.95 13.10 2.84
N MET A 174 -4.84 12.22 2.39
CA MET A 174 -4.88 11.75 1.00
C MET A 174 -5.15 12.88 0.01
N HIS A 175 -6.01 13.85 0.36
CA HIS A 175 -6.28 15.03 -0.47
C HIS A 175 -5.13 16.04 -0.54
N ARG A 176 -4.12 15.94 0.34
CA ARG A 176 -2.95 16.83 0.32
C ARG A 176 -1.82 16.34 -0.58
N PHE A 177 -1.87 15.09 -1.05
CA PHE A 177 -0.92 14.64 -2.06
C PHE A 177 -1.31 15.20 -3.42
N PRO A 178 -0.34 15.61 -4.24
CA PRO A 178 -0.61 16.23 -5.53
C PRO A 178 -1.58 15.34 -6.33
N LEU A 179 -2.68 15.96 -6.77
CA LEU A 179 -3.60 15.37 -7.73
C LEU A 179 -2.80 15.16 -9.01
N SER A 180 -2.52 13.92 -9.37
CA SER A 180 -2.01 13.64 -10.71
C SER A 180 -3.15 13.81 -11.69
N ILE A 181 -2.92 14.61 -12.72
CA ILE A 181 -3.75 14.60 -13.91
C ILE A 181 -3.35 13.32 -14.65
N ASP A 182 -3.96 12.18 -14.32
CA ASP A 182 -3.67 10.90 -14.96
C ASP A 182 -4.26 10.93 -16.39
N PRO A 183 -3.47 11.22 -17.45
CA PRO A 183 -4.02 11.36 -18.79
C PRO A 183 -4.28 9.96 -19.35
N VAL A 184 -5.50 9.69 -19.77
CA VAL A 184 -5.87 8.46 -20.49
C VAL A 184 -5.70 8.75 -21.98
N ASP A 185 -4.84 8.00 -22.66
CA ASP A 185 -4.51 8.18 -24.09
C ASP A 185 -4.08 9.60 -24.47
N GLY A 186 -3.29 10.24 -23.61
CA GLY A 186 -2.80 11.61 -23.84
C GLY A 186 -3.84 12.70 -23.59
N ARG A 187 -5.04 12.34 -23.10
CA ARG A 187 -6.12 13.28 -22.77
C ARG A 187 -6.44 13.24 -21.28
N THR A 188 -6.69 14.41 -20.71
CA THR A 188 -7.12 14.56 -19.32
C THR A 188 -8.63 14.82 -19.24
N ASN A 189 -9.29 14.24 -18.23
CA ASN A 189 -10.67 14.59 -17.91
C ASN A 189 -10.76 16.04 -17.43
N GLY A 190 -11.68 16.83 -17.98
CA GLY A 190 -11.87 18.22 -17.56
C GLY A 190 -12.22 18.41 -16.09
N SER A 191 -12.80 17.43 -15.40
CA SER A 191 -12.99 17.50 -13.94
C SER A 191 -11.68 17.34 -13.16
N ALA A 192 -10.76 16.50 -13.64
CA ALA A 192 -9.44 16.30 -13.05
C ALA A 192 -8.54 17.51 -13.30
N ALA A 193 -8.51 18.00 -14.54
CA ALA A 193 -7.80 19.21 -14.91
C ALA A 193 -8.35 20.44 -14.17
N LYS A 194 -9.67 20.58 -14.03
CA LYS A 194 -10.28 21.67 -13.24
C LYS A 194 -9.88 21.61 -11.77
N SER A 195 -9.91 20.43 -11.14
CA SER A 195 -9.54 20.25 -9.74
C SER A 195 -8.07 20.62 -9.48
N TYR A 196 -7.18 20.25 -10.42
CA TYR A 196 -5.77 20.64 -10.36
C TYR A 196 -5.58 22.15 -10.56
N LEU A 197 -6.23 22.75 -11.57
CA LEU A 197 -6.17 24.18 -11.86
C LEU A 197 -6.67 25.02 -10.68
N THR A 198 -7.75 24.60 -10.01
CA THR A 198 -8.25 25.29 -8.82
C THR A 198 -7.31 25.20 -7.62
N SER A 199 -6.34 24.28 -7.61
CA SER A 199 -5.33 24.19 -6.54
C SER A 199 -4.19 25.20 -6.68
N THR A 200 -4.11 25.94 -7.79
CA THR A 200 -3.03 26.90 -8.07
C THR A 200 -3.26 28.29 -7.46
N ASP A 201 -4.33 28.47 -6.68
CA ASP A 201 -4.79 29.74 -6.10
C ASP A 201 -4.96 30.90 -7.11
N LEU A 202 -5.02 30.58 -8.41
CA LEU A 202 -5.27 31.56 -9.46
C LEU A 202 -6.76 31.98 -9.49
N PRO A 203 -7.05 33.26 -9.79
CA PRO A 203 -8.44 33.72 -9.94
C PRO A 203 -9.20 32.92 -10.99
N THR A 204 -10.47 32.60 -10.73
CA THR A 204 -11.32 31.78 -11.61
C THR A 204 -11.38 32.33 -13.05
N LYS A 205 -11.35 33.66 -13.22
CA LYS A 205 -11.29 34.31 -14.54
C LYS A 205 -10.00 34.00 -15.31
N THR A 206 -8.86 33.90 -14.60
CA THR A 206 -7.56 33.53 -15.17
C THR A 206 -7.55 32.06 -15.54
N LEU A 207 -8.07 31.19 -14.67
CA LEU A 207 -8.19 29.76 -14.94
C LEU A 207 -9.09 29.47 -16.15
N ALA A 208 -10.20 30.19 -16.31
CA ALA A 208 -11.07 30.08 -17.48
C ALA A 208 -10.35 30.46 -18.78
N LYS A 209 -9.54 31.53 -18.77
CA LYS A 209 -8.72 31.91 -19.93
C LYS A 209 -7.66 30.87 -20.25
N VAL A 210 -6.96 30.35 -19.24
CA VAL A 210 -5.97 29.28 -19.41
C VAL A 210 -6.63 28.02 -19.99
N TRP A 211 -7.80 27.64 -19.50
CA TRP A 211 -8.60 26.53 -20.06
C TRP A 211 -8.86 26.74 -21.55
N THR A 212 -9.43 27.89 -21.94
CA THR A 212 -9.76 28.18 -23.35
C THR A 212 -8.56 28.25 -24.28
N LEU A 213 -7.37 28.56 -23.76
CA LEU A 213 -6.14 28.62 -24.54
C LEU A 213 -5.45 27.26 -24.67
N ALA A 214 -5.59 26.40 -23.66
CA ALA A 214 -4.97 25.08 -23.61
C ALA A 214 -5.82 23.99 -24.29
N ASP A 215 -7.14 24.16 -24.32
CA ASP A 215 -8.11 23.21 -24.90
C ASP A 215 -8.28 23.48 -26.42
N ARG A 216 -7.21 23.27 -27.18
CA ARG A 216 -7.21 23.27 -28.65
C ARG A 216 -7.01 21.84 -29.14
N ASP A 217 -8.01 21.32 -29.85
CA ASP A 217 -8.00 20.00 -30.49
C ASP A 217 -6.86 19.82 -31.50
#